data_AF-A0A1F2JSE2-F1
#
_entry.id   AF-A0A1F2JSE2-F1
#
_cell.length_a   1.000
_cell.length_b   1.000
_cell.length_c   1.000
_cell.angle_alpha   90.00
_cell.angle_beta   90.00
_cell.angle_gamma   90.00
#
_symmetry.space_group_name_H-M   'P 1'
#
loop_
_entity.id
_entity.type
_entity.pdbx_description
1 polymer ?
#
loop_
_entity_poly.entity_id
_entity_poly.type
_entity_poly.pdbx_seq_one_letter_code
_entity_poly.pdbx_strand_id
1 'polypeptide(L)'
;MRLKFLLVILGPSFLFFSCKNKSLTNSVWKNCGDNSDMQDILVFNDTYNFVRNDTLYSRLGIDSPIAVINRIDSYYGERRLYLNRLSDQKTYRYCEQ
;
A
#
# COMPACT_ATOMS: atom_id res chain seq x y z
N MET A 1 -8.27 -31.72 51.78
CA MET A 1 -8.03 -30.37 51.25
C MET A 1 -6.79 -30.44 50.38
N ARG A 2 -6.96 -30.24 49.05
CA ARG A 2 -6.38 -29.12 48.26
C ARG A 2 -4.84 -29.22 48.19
N LEU A 3 -4.18 -29.31 47.04
CA LEU A 3 -4.43 -28.59 45.80
C LEU A 3 -3.67 -29.31 44.67
N LYS A 4 -4.36 -29.52 43.54
CA LYS A 4 -3.88 -30.28 42.38
C LYS A 4 -2.72 -29.55 41.68
N PHE A 5 -1.69 -30.30 41.31
CA PHE A 5 -0.71 -29.95 40.27
C PHE A 5 -1.47 -29.59 38.98
N LEU A 6 -1.51 -28.32 38.62
CA LEU A 6 -1.93 -27.84 37.30
C LEU A 6 -1.24 -26.49 37.06
N LEU A 7 0.08 -26.55 36.89
CA LEU A 7 0.84 -25.48 36.25
C LEU A 7 0.50 -25.54 34.75
N VAL A 8 -0.62 -24.92 34.40
CA VAL A 8 -0.98 -24.63 33.01
C VAL A 8 0.01 -23.54 32.57
N ILE A 9 1.07 -23.97 31.88
CA ILE A 9 1.98 -23.09 31.17
C ILE A 9 1.17 -22.53 29.98
N LEU A 10 0.43 -21.45 30.24
CA LEU A 10 -0.02 -20.50 29.21
C LEU A 10 1.25 -19.78 28.72
N GLY A 11 2.04 -20.48 27.91
CA GLY A 11 3.11 -19.86 27.14
C GLY A 11 2.46 -18.81 26.23
N PRO A 12 2.89 -17.55 26.26
CA PRO A 12 2.31 -16.54 25.40
C PRO A 12 2.79 -16.85 23.99
N SER A 13 1.94 -17.49 23.19
CA SER A 13 2.11 -17.62 21.75
C SER A 13 1.89 -16.25 21.11
N PHE A 14 2.80 -15.32 21.36
CA PHE A 14 3.06 -14.20 20.46
C PHE A 14 3.65 -14.78 19.18
N LEU A 15 2.78 -15.34 18.35
CA LEU A 15 3.03 -15.52 16.94
C LEU A 15 3.31 -14.11 16.41
N PHE A 16 4.59 -13.80 16.25
CA PHE A 16 5.04 -12.64 15.50
C PHE A 16 4.56 -12.84 14.06
N PHE A 17 3.32 -12.42 13.77
CA PHE A 17 2.86 -12.16 12.42
C PHE A 17 3.74 -11.02 11.89
N SER A 18 4.88 -11.39 11.30
CA SER A 18 5.70 -10.49 10.53
C SER A 18 4.91 -10.13 9.28
N CYS A 19 4.05 -9.11 9.37
CA CYS A 19 3.50 -8.42 8.21
C CYS A 19 4.66 -7.82 7.41
N LYS A 20 5.18 -8.57 6.42
CA LYS A 20 6.05 -7.99 5.40
C LYS A 20 5.20 -6.99 4.61
N ASN A 21 5.33 -5.70 4.92
CA ASN A 21 4.84 -4.65 4.05
C ASN A 21 5.63 -4.76 2.73
N LYS A 22 5.00 -5.29 1.68
CA LYS A 22 5.57 -5.28 0.33
C LYS A 22 5.77 -3.82 -0.08
N SER A 23 6.99 -3.49 -0.52
CA SER A 23 7.29 -2.17 -1.08
C SER A 23 6.47 -1.91 -2.35
N LEU A 24 6.31 -0.64 -2.71
CA LEU A 24 5.83 -0.22 -4.03
C LEU A 24 6.94 -0.35 -5.10
N THR A 25 8.21 -0.45 -4.71
CA THR A 25 9.32 -0.58 -5.67
C THR A 25 9.14 -1.80 -6.58
N ASN A 26 9.34 -1.61 -7.89
CA ASN A 26 9.23 -2.66 -8.93
C ASN A 26 7.84 -3.31 -8.99
N SER A 27 6.79 -2.50 -8.92
CA SER A 27 5.39 -2.98 -9.02
C SER A 27 4.60 -2.20 -10.07
N VAL A 28 3.55 -2.83 -10.61
CA VAL A 28 2.64 -2.25 -11.59
C VAL A 28 1.24 -2.20 -10.99
N TRP A 29 0.57 -1.08 -11.18
CA TRP A 29 -0.77 -0.86 -10.64
C TRP A 29 -1.68 -0.29 -11.70
N LYS A 30 -2.84 -0.90 -11.90
CA LYS A 30 -3.84 -0.47 -12.87
C LYS A 30 -4.98 0.25 -12.16
N ASN A 31 -5.47 1.33 -12.76
CA ASN A 31 -6.65 2.02 -12.24
C ASN A 31 -7.84 1.03 -12.18
N CYS A 32 -8.43 0.92 -11.01
CA CYS A 32 -9.61 0.09 -10.74
C CYS A 32 -10.65 0.86 -9.89
N GLY A 33 -10.55 2.18 -9.88
CA GLY A 33 -11.45 3.11 -9.20
C GLY A 33 -12.47 3.71 -10.15
N ASP A 34 -13.36 4.54 -9.57
CA ASP A 34 -14.39 5.26 -10.33
C ASP A 34 -13.83 6.52 -11.02
N ASN A 35 -12.67 7.03 -10.54
CA ASN A 35 -11.98 8.18 -11.11
C ASN A 35 -10.87 7.73 -12.07
N SER A 36 -10.86 8.20 -13.32
CA SER A 36 -9.87 7.86 -14.35
C SER A 36 -8.98 9.02 -14.82
N ASP A 37 -9.24 10.25 -14.37
CA ASP A 37 -8.61 11.46 -14.92
C ASP A 37 -7.09 11.65 -14.62
N MET A 38 -6.44 10.73 -13.89
CA MET A 38 -5.02 10.85 -13.47
C MET A 38 -4.07 10.09 -14.38
N GLN A 39 -4.00 8.77 -14.23
CA GLN A 39 -3.24 7.83 -15.07
C GLN A 39 -3.92 6.47 -15.03
N ASP A 40 -3.94 5.74 -16.14
CA ASP A 40 -4.52 4.38 -16.19
C ASP A 40 -3.61 3.33 -15.55
N ILE A 41 -2.28 3.51 -15.66
CA ILE A 41 -1.28 2.56 -15.16
C ILE A 41 -0.18 3.34 -14.44
N LEU A 42 0.15 2.91 -13.23
CA LEU A 42 1.31 3.34 -12.47
C LEU A 42 2.35 2.23 -12.50
N VAL A 43 3.53 2.56 -13.02
CA VAL A 43 4.71 1.69 -12.97
C VAL A 43 5.70 2.30 -11.98
N PHE A 44 6.01 1.58 -10.90
CA PHE A 44 6.97 2.03 -9.89
C PHE A 44 8.34 1.43 -10.19
N ASN A 45 9.23 2.24 -10.76
CA ASN A 45 10.61 1.86 -11.07
C ASN A 45 11.48 3.12 -11.23
N ASP A 46 12.72 2.94 -11.69
CA ASP A 46 13.65 4.05 -11.89
C ASP A 46 13.31 4.95 -13.09
N THR A 47 12.31 4.60 -13.91
CA THR A 47 11.98 5.29 -15.16
C THR A 47 10.67 6.07 -15.12
N TYR A 48 9.64 5.59 -14.42
CA TYR A 48 8.28 6.13 -14.53
C TYR A 48 7.82 6.85 -13.26
N ASN A 49 7.50 6.10 -12.20
CA ASN A 49 6.99 6.66 -10.95
C ASN A 49 7.83 6.21 -9.76
N PHE A 50 7.98 7.10 -8.79
CA PHE A 50 8.65 6.79 -7.52
C PHE A 50 7.94 7.49 -6.37
N VAL A 51 8.20 7.01 -5.15
CA VAL A 51 7.61 7.53 -3.92
C VAL A 51 8.71 8.11 -3.03
N ARG A 52 8.48 9.31 -2.51
CA ARG A 52 9.32 9.91 -1.45
C ARG A 52 8.39 10.51 -0.40
N ASN A 53 8.54 10.09 0.86
CA ASN A 53 7.72 10.56 1.99
C ASN A 53 6.22 10.57 1.66
N ASP A 54 5.70 9.42 1.22
CA ASP A 54 4.31 9.20 0.80
C ASP A 54 3.83 10.01 -0.42
N THR A 55 4.67 10.87 -0.98
CA THR A 55 4.35 11.61 -2.20
C THR A 55 4.77 10.81 -3.42
N LEU A 56 3.83 10.65 -4.35
CA LEU A 56 4.03 10.06 -5.66
C LEU A 56 4.57 11.12 -6.61
N TYR A 57 5.69 10.80 -7.27
CA TYR A 57 6.33 11.63 -8.27
C TYR A 57 6.30 10.94 -9.64
N SER A 58 6.06 11.73 -10.68
CA SER A 58 6.15 11.30 -12.06
C SER A 58 7.47 11.79 -12.67
N ARG A 59 8.30 10.86 -13.14
CA ARG A 59 9.53 11.18 -13.89
C ARG A 59 9.26 11.74 -15.27
N LEU A 60 8.07 11.46 -15.85
CA LEU A 60 7.67 11.97 -17.16
C LEU A 60 7.49 13.49 -17.17
N GLY A 61 7.30 14.12 -16.01
CA GLY A 61 7.03 15.55 -15.87
C GLY A 61 8.05 16.28 -15.00
N ILE A 62 9.35 15.99 -15.13
CA ILE A 62 10.44 16.62 -14.36
C ILE A 62 10.33 16.30 -12.87
N ASP A 63 10.25 15.01 -12.52
CA ASP A 63 10.11 14.56 -11.13
C ASP A 63 9.05 15.36 -10.35
N SER A 64 7.89 15.60 -10.98
CA SER A 64 6.83 16.44 -10.41
C SER A 64 5.97 15.62 -9.44
N PRO A 65 5.61 16.20 -8.28
CA PRO A 65 4.69 15.57 -7.35
C PRO A 65 3.28 15.58 -7.97
N ILE A 66 2.63 14.42 -8.01
CA ILE A 66 1.30 14.26 -8.63
C ILE A 66 0.20 13.89 -7.64
N ALA A 67 0.54 13.12 -6.61
CA ALA A 67 -0.41 12.62 -5.63
C ALA A 67 0.28 12.28 -4.31
N VAL A 68 -0.52 12.09 -3.25
CA VAL A 68 -0.07 11.57 -1.95
C VAL A 68 -0.74 10.24 -1.69
N ILE A 69 0.01 9.27 -1.17
CA ILE A 69 -0.51 7.99 -0.72
C ILE A 69 -1.42 8.24 0.48
N ASN A 70 -2.70 7.92 0.32
CA ASN A 70 -3.67 7.94 1.40
C ASN A 70 -3.53 6.66 2.24
N ARG A 71 -3.56 5.51 1.57
CA ARG A 71 -3.40 4.19 2.19
C ARG A 71 -3.11 3.11 1.17
N ILE A 72 -2.62 1.99 1.66
CA ILE A 72 -2.54 0.72 0.94
C ILE A 72 -3.34 -0.30 1.75
N ASP A 73 -4.33 -0.94 1.13
CA ASP A 73 -5.10 -2.00 1.77
C ASP A 73 -5.06 -3.30 0.95
N SER A 74 -5.48 -4.40 1.59
CA SER A 74 -5.69 -5.67 0.91
C SER A 74 -7.18 -5.97 0.86
N TYR A 75 -7.69 -6.31 -0.32
CA TYR A 75 -9.09 -6.60 -0.55
C TYR A 75 -9.21 -7.86 -1.39
N TYR A 76 -9.81 -8.92 -0.82
CA TYR A 76 -9.88 -10.26 -1.41
C TYR A 76 -8.52 -10.81 -1.89
N GLY A 77 -7.45 -10.55 -1.15
CA GLY A 77 -6.11 -11.05 -1.47
C GLY A 77 -5.33 -10.19 -2.48
N GLU A 78 -5.96 -9.18 -3.07
CA GLU A 78 -5.30 -8.20 -3.95
C GLU A 78 -4.91 -6.96 -3.15
N ARG A 79 -3.78 -6.32 -3.50
CA ARG A 79 -3.39 -5.04 -2.91
C ARG A 79 -4.02 -3.89 -3.68
N ARG A 80 -4.49 -2.89 -2.94
CA ARG A 80 -5.04 -1.64 -3.50
C ARG A 80 -4.30 -0.44 -2.95
N LEU A 81 -3.99 0.47 -3.85
CA LEU A 81 -3.31 1.72 -3.59
C LEU A 81 -4.29 2.87 -3.77
N TYR A 82 -4.46 3.67 -2.72
CA TYR A 82 -5.33 4.85 -2.74
C TYR A 82 -4.47 6.10 -2.74
N LEU A 83 -4.67 6.94 -3.76
CA LEU A 83 -3.88 8.15 -3.99
C LEU A 83 -4.79 9.36 -4.00
N ASN A 84 -4.45 10.39 -3.24
CA ASN A 84 -5.09 11.69 -3.32
C ASN A 84 -4.31 12.57 -4.29
N ARG A 85 -4.89 12.91 -5.44
CA ARG A 85 -4.23 13.74 -6.44
C ARG A 85 -4.13 15.18 -5.96
N LEU A 86 -2.96 15.80 -6.16
CA LEU A 86 -2.69 17.14 -5.64
C LEU A 86 -3.51 18.24 -6.34
N SER A 87 -3.82 18.07 -7.62
CA SER A 87 -4.48 19.11 -8.42
C SER A 87 -5.98 19.27 -8.17
N ASP A 88 -6.69 18.17 -7.86
CA ASP A 88 -8.15 18.17 -7.69
C ASP A 88 -8.62 17.58 -6.36
N GLN A 89 -7.70 17.11 -5.51
CA GLN A 89 -7.96 16.47 -4.23
C GLN A 89 -8.87 15.24 -4.30
N LYS A 90 -9.08 14.65 -5.49
CA LYS A 90 -9.83 13.41 -5.65
C LYS A 90 -8.98 12.22 -5.23
N THR A 91 -9.65 11.19 -4.71
CA THR A 91 -9.01 9.91 -4.41
C THR A 91 -9.14 8.96 -5.61
N TYR A 92 -8.01 8.46 -6.06
CA TYR A 92 -7.87 7.45 -7.12
C TYR A 92 -7.51 6.11 -6.50
N ARG A 93 -8.05 5.02 -7.07
CA ARG A 93 -7.81 3.65 -6.61
C ARG A 93 -7.12 2.84 -7.69
N TYR A 94 -6.02 2.22 -7.32
CA TYR A 94 -5.25 1.34 -8.19
C TYR A 94 -5.14 -0.06 -7.58
N CYS A 95 -5.13 -1.08 -8.42
CA CYS A 95 -5.00 -2.48 -8.05
C CYS A 95 -3.66 -3.00 -8.58
N GLU A 96 -2.91 -3.72 -7.74
CA GLU A 96 -1.64 -4.34 -8.14
C GLU A 96 -1.88 -5.40 -9.25
N GLN A 97 -0.95 -5.54 -10.19
CA GLN A 97 -0.97 -6.55 -11.27
C GLN A 97 0.16 -7.57 -11.08
#